data_AF-A0AA43RWC9-F1
#
_entry.id   AF-A0AA43RWC9-F1
#
_cell.length_a   1.000
_cell.length_b   1.000
_cell.length_c   1.000
_cell.angle_alpha   90.00
_cell.angle_beta   90.00
_cell.angle_gamma   90.00
#
_symmetry.space_group_name_H-M   'P 1'
#
loop_
_entity.id
_entity.type
_entity.pdbx_description
1 polymer ?
#
loop_
_entity_poly.entity_id
_entity_poly.type
_entity_poly.pdbx_seq_one_letter_code
_entity_poly.pdbx_strand_id
1 'polypeptide(L)'
;MMKKYIICTMLLMLLMVACGKQEKEARNMLEQARSLYEQNDLFAAKNGIDSIRAKYPKELNVLKETLELMRQIELKEADRNIVYCDSLLPIKRMEAEELSKAFVLEKDAEYQEVGNYIWKQQTIEKNVERNYIRCGVNEFGEMYLASVYFGSRGINHTGVKVSVKDGSFAETASIPYDGGLNYRFEDMGNTTEVVTYKGENAVDAVKFIYANEKERIKIDYTGGKAYTIYLAEADKKALIATYNLASVLTDIDVLTTEREKSVKKKSYLEGKLNQ
;
A
#
# COMPACT_ATOMS: atom_id res chain seq x y z
N MET A 1 -43.49 -46.78 -37.80
CA MET A 1 -43.46 -45.60 -36.91
C MET A 1 -43.08 -45.91 -35.45
N MET A 2 -43.43 -47.07 -34.86
CA MET A 2 -43.13 -47.40 -33.44
C MET A 2 -41.63 -47.49 -33.06
N LYS A 3 -40.74 -47.93 -33.95
CA LYS A 3 -39.28 -48.05 -33.67
C LYS A 3 -38.58 -46.70 -33.42
N LYS A 4 -39.05 -45.59 -34.01
CA LYS A 4 -38.51 -44.24 -33.79
C LYS A 4 -38.90 -43.67 -32.42
N TYR A 5 -40.10 -43.98 -31.93
CA TYR A 5 -40.56 -43.56 -30.60
C TYR A 5 -39.81 -44.30 -29.47
N ILE A 6 -39.49 -45.59 -29.64
CA ILE A 6 -38.73 -46.38 -28.66
C ILE A 6 -37.29 -45.88 -28.52
N ILE A 7 -36.65 -45.46 -29.62
CA ILE A 7 -35.28 -44.90 -29.58
C ILE A 7 -35.28 -43.52 -28.93
N CYS A 8 -36.30 -42.68 -29.22
CA CYS A 8 -36.45 -41.39 -28.56
C CYS A 8 -36.72 -41.50 -27.05
N THR A 9 -37.55 -42.47 -26.61
CA THR A 9 -37.81 -42.67 -25.18
C THR A 9 -36.63 -43.27 -24.43
N MET A 10 -35.83 -44.15 -25.07
CA MET A 10 -34.61 -44.69 -24.46
C MET A 10 -33.49 -43.64 -24.35
N LEU A 11 -33.33 -42.78 -25.36
CA LEU A 11 -32.38 -41.67 -25.33
C LEU A 11 -32.77 -40.61 -24.27
N LEU A 12 -34.07 -40.36 -24.09
CA LEU A 12 -34.58 -39.47 -23.05
C LEU A 12 -34.36 -40.04 -21.63
N MET A 13 -34.55 -41.35 -21.44
CA MET A 13 -34.23 -42.02 -20.16
C MET A 13 -32.72 -41.99 -19.85
N LEU A 14 -31.84 -42.19 -20.84
CA LEU A 14 -30.38 -42.10 -20.68
C LEU A 14 -29.92 -40.68 -20.30
N LEU A 15 -30.54 -39.65 -20.87
CA LEU A 15 -30.30 -38.24 -20.52
C LEU A 15 -30.70 -37.93 -19.07
N MET A 16 -31.83 -38.48 -18.60
CA MET A 16 -32.31 -38.27 -17.22
C MET A 16 -31.42 -38.98 -16.17
N VAL A 17 -30.90 -40.17 -16.48
CA VAL A 17 -29.99 -40.90 -15.57
C VAL A 17 -28.61 -40.24 -15.49
N ALA A 18 -28.09 -39.70 -16.61
CA ALA A 18 -26.82 -38.98 -16.61
C ALA A 18 -26.90 -37.66 -15.82
N CYS A 19 -28.03 -36.94 -15.90
CA CYS A 19 -28.27 -35.71 -15.14
C CYS A 19 -28.31 -35.98 -13.62
N GLY A 20 -28.99 -37.05 -13.19
CA GLY A 20 -29.06 -37.41 -11.77
C GLY A 20 -27.72 -37.85 -11.16
N LYS A 21 -26.81 -38.41 -11.97
CA LYS A 21 -25.45 -38.77 -11.50
C LYS A 21 -24.58 -37.53 -11.28
N GLN A 22 -24.61 -36.56 -12.19
CA GLN A 22 -23.84 -35.32 -12.10
C GLN A 22 -24.28 -34.46 -10.89
N GLU A 23 -25.59 -34.34 -10.66
CA GLU A 23 -26.12 -33.65 -9.47
C GLU A 23 -25.59 -34.28 -8.17
N LYS A 24 -25.60 -35.61 -8.06
CA LYS A 24 -25.11 -36.33 -6.88
C LYS A 24 -23.62 -36.11 -6.62
N GLU A 25 -22.79 -36.14 -7.67
CA GLU A 25 -21.35 -35.88 -7.56
C GLU A 25 -21.07 -34.43 -7.14
N ALA A 26 -21.80 -33.46 -7.71
CA ALA A 26 -21.72 -32.05 -7.34
C ALA A 26 -22.12 -31.82 -5.87
N ARG A 27 -23.18 -32.49 -5.39
CA ARG A 27 -23.60 -32.44 -3.97
C ARG A 27 -22.55 -33.01 -3.03
N ASN A 28 -21.93 -34.14 -3.38
CA ASN A 28 -20.85 -34.71 -2.56
C ASN A 28 -19.66 -33.74 -2.43
N MET A 29 -19.29 -33.05 -3.52
CA MET A 29 -18.24 -32.03 -3.47
C MET A 29 -18.64 -30.82 -2.63
N LEU A 30 -19.92 -30.42 -2.68
CA LEU A 30 -20.44 -29.34 -1.84
C LEU A 30 -20.35 -29.71 -0.35
N GLU A 31 -20.71 -30.92 0.03
CA GLU A 31 -20.58 -31.39 1.42
C GLU A 31 -19.12 -31.41 1.90
N GLN A 32 -18.18 -31.78 1.01
CA GLN A 32 -16.76 -31.66 1.31
C GLN A 32 -16.35 -30.21 1.56
N ALA A 33 -16.81 -29.27 0.73
CA ALA A 33 -16.54 -27.84 0.92
C ALA A 33 -17.15 -27.30 2.23
N ARG A 34 -18.35 -27.76 2.62
CA ARG A 34 -18.97 -27.43 3.92
C ARG A 34 -18.12 -27.95 5.08
N SER A 35 -17.64 -29.19 5.01
CA SER A 35 -16.78 -29.75 6.05
C SER A 35 -15.46 -28.98 6.21
N LEU A 36 -14.84 -28.56 5.11
CA LEU A 36 -13.64 -27.70 5.15
C LEU A 36 -13.93 -26.34 5.81
N TYR A 37 -15.09 -25.75 5.51
CA TYR A 37 -15.53 -24.51 6.16
C TYR A 37 -15.74 -24.67 7.69
N GLU A 38 -16.36 -25.78 8.12
CA GLU A 38 -16.55 -26.12 9.54
C GLU A 38 -15.22 -26.34 10.26
N GLN A 39 -14.27 -26.99 9.58
CA GLN A 39 -12.88 -27.15 10.03
C GLN A 39 -12.05 -25.87 9.96
N ASN A 40 -12.67 -24.74 9.57
CA ASN A 40 -12.05 -23.42 9.52
C ASN A 40 -11.01 -23.24 8.39
N ASP A 41 -10.90 -24.21 7.47
CA ASP A 41 -10.08 -24.17 6.25
C ASP A 41 -10.83 -23.45 5.12
N LEU A 42 -10.87 -22.12 5.23
CA LEU A 42 -11.61 -21.25 4.32
C LEU A 42 -11.08 -21.29 2.89
N PHE A 43 -9.76 -21.39 2.73
CA PHE A 43 -9.12 -21.42 1.41
C PHE A 43 -9.46 -22.70 0.66
N ALA A 44 -9.35 -23.87 1.31
CA ALA A 44 -9.73 -25.13 0.69
C ALA A 44 -11.24 -25.19 0.38
N ALA A 45 -12.09 -24.64 1.26
CA ALA A 45 -13.53 -24.56 1.00
C ALA A 45 -13.86 -23.73 -0.26
N LYS A 46 -13.21 -22.57 -0.45
CA LYS A 46 -13.36 -21.72 -1.66
C LYS A 46 -12.90 -22.45 -2.93
N ASN A 47 -11.74 -23.10 -2.87
CA ASN A 47 -11.23 -23.91 -3.99
C ASN A 47 -12.18 -25.06 -4.34
N GLY A 48 -12.83 -25.66 -3.34
CA GLY A 48 -13.89 -26.65 -3.52
C GLY A 48 -15.09 -26.08 -4.29
N ILE A 49 -15.56 -24.88 -3.90
CA ILE A 49 -16.65 -24.18 -4.60
C ILE A 49 -16.27 -23.85 -6.04
N ASP A 50 -15.08 -23.31 -6.29
CA ASP A 50 -14.64 -22.97 -7.64
C ASP A 50 -14.52 -24.22 -8.53
N SER A 51 -14.07 -25.33 -7.96
CA SER A 51 -14.06 -26.63 -8.63
C SER A 51 -15.46 -27.12 -9.01
N ILE A 52 -16.46 -26.93 -8.14
CA ILE A 52 -17.86 -27.26 -8.43
C ILE A 52 -18.39 -26.40 -9.58
N ARG A 53 -18.15 -25.09 -9.54
CA ARG A 53 -18.58 -24.14 -10.59
C ARG A 53 -18.00 -24.48 -11.95
N ALA A 54 -16.73 -24.89 -11.99
CA ALA A 54 -16.05 -25.29 -13.22
C ALA A 54 -16.54 -26.64 -13.77
N LYS A 55 -16.71 -27.64 -12.89
CA LYS A 55 -17.06 -29.02 -13.30
C LYS A 55 -18.55 -29.22 -13.56
N TYR A 56 -19.42 -28.51 -12.83
CA TYR A 56 -20.87 -28.70 -12.86
C TYR A 56 -21.64 -27.39 -13.10
N PRO A 57 -21.36 -26.64 -14.19
CA PRO A 57 -21.95 -25.32 -14.44
C PRO A 57 -23.46 -25.35 -14.73
N LYS A 58 -24.06 -26.53 -14.96
CA LYS A 58 -25.49 -26.70 -15.24
C LYS A 58 -26.32 -27.13 -14.02
N GLU A 59 -25.66 -27.48 -12.91
CA GLU A 59 -26.33 -27.94 -11.68
C GLU A 59 -26.82 -26.75 -10.85
N LEU A 60 -27.81 -26.02 -11.37
CA LEU A 60 -28.25 -24.72 -10.84
C LEU A 60 -28.64 -24.75 -9.36
N ASN A 61 -29.22 -25.85 -8.88
CA ASN A 61 -29.59 -26.01 -7.47
C ASN A 61 -28.34 -26.07 -6.57
N VAL A 62 -27.36 -26.89 -6.94
CA VAL A 62 -26.08 -26.98 -6.22
C VAL A 62 -25.33 -25.64 -6.29
N LEU A 63 -25.35 -24.97 -7.45
CA LEU A 63 -24.69 -23.67 -7.61
C LEU A 63 -25.29 -22.58 -6.70
N LYS A 64 -26.61 -22.57 -6.48
CA LYS A 64 -27.25 -21.67 -5.50
C LYS A 64 -26.74 -21.94 -4.08
N GLU A 65 -26.63 -23.20 -3.69
CA GLU A 65 -26.08 -23.57 -2.38
C GLU A 65 -24.59 -23.20 -2.25
N THR A 66 -23.80 -23.32 -3.33
CA THR A 66 -22.39 -22.91 -3.32
C THR A 66 -22.21 -21.41 -3.20
N LEU A 67 -23.15 -20.61 -3.73
CA LEU A 67 -23.16 -19.17 -3.59
C LEU A 67 -23.37 -18.79 -2.12
N GLU A 68 -24.30 -19.47 -1.46
CA GLU A 68 -24.58 -19.27 -0.05
C GLU A 68 -23.39 -19.65 0.84
N LEU A 69 -22.76 -20.81 0.58
CA LEU A 69 -21.54 -21.21 1.28
C LEU A 69 -20.39 -20.21 1.05
N MET A 70 -20.21 -19.70 -0.17
CA MET A 70 -19.20 -18.68 -0.47
C MET A 70 -19.43 -17.41 0.35
N ARG A 71 -20.67 -16.95 0.49
CA ARG A 71 -21.00 -15.78 1.32
C ARG A 71 -20.65 -16.02 2.80
N GLN A 72 -20.94 -17.20 3.33
CA GLN A 72 -20.59 -17.56 4.71
C GLN A 72 -19.07 -17.59 4.92
N ILE A 73 -18.32 -18.15 3.97
CA ILE A 73 -16.85 -18.14 4.01
C ILE A 73 -16.34 -16.70 4.00
N GLU A 74 -16.80 -15.88 3.07
CA GLU A 74 -16.37 -14.49 2.92
C GLU A 74 -16.74 -13.62 4.13
N LEU A 75 -17.88 -13.89 4.77
CA LEU A 75 -18.28 -13.24 6.02
C LEU A 75 -17.30 -13.58 7.15
N LYS A 76 -16.95 -14.86 7.27
CA LYS A 76 -15.99 -15.34 8.28
C LYS A 76 -14.57 -14.81 8.03
N GLU A 77 -14.15 -14.66 6.77
CA GLU A 77 -12.90 -13.97 6.42
C GLU A 77 -12.94 -12.49 6.84
N ALA A 78 -14.03 -11.78 6.55
CA ALA A 78 -14.20 -10.37 6.93
C ALA A 78 -14.18 -10.19 8.46
N ASP A 79 -14.84 -11.06 9.22
CA ASP A 79 -14.81 -11.05 10.69
C ASP A 79 -13.39 -11.23 11.23
N ARG A 80 -12.63 -12.19 10.69
CA ARG A 80 -11.23 -12.39 11.10
C ARG A 80 -10.37 -11.16 10.81
N ASN A 81 -10.54 -10.53 9.63
CA ASN A 81 -9.79 -9.33 9.26
C ASN A 81 -10.13 -8.15 10.19
N ILE A 82 -11.41 -7.98 10.55
CA ILE A 82 -11.83 -6.95 11.51
C ILE A 82 -11.15 -7.16 12.86
N VAL A 83 -11.21 -8.37 13.42
CA VAL A 83 -10.59 -8.70 14.71
C VAL A 83 -9.08 -8.49 14.67
N TYR A 84 -8.42 -8.91 13.58
CA TYR A 84 -6.99 -8.70 13.38
C TYR A 84 -6.65 -7.20 13.37
N CYS A 85 -7.36 -6.39 12.59
CA CYS A 85 -7.13 -4.95 12.53
C CYS A 85 -7.40 -4.27 13.87
N ASP A 86 -8.50 -4.62 14.56
CA ASP A 86 -8.85 -4.08 15.88
C ASP A 86 -7.79 -4.40 16.94
N SER A 87 -7.08 -5.53 16.81
CA SER A 87 -6.00 -5.89 17.73
C SER A 87 -4.71 -5.08 17.52
N LEU A 88 -4.39 -4.72 16.27
CA LEU A 88 -3.12 -4.06 15.93
C LEU A 88 -3.21 -2.53 15.89
N LEU A 89 -4.35 -1.98 15.46
CA LEU A 89 -4.53 -0.53 15.32
C LEU A 89 -4.20 0.25 16.61
N PRO A 90 -4.65 -0.15 17.81
CA PRO A 90 -4.29 0.56 19.04
C PRO A 90 -2.78 0.57 19.29
N ILE A 91 -2.10 -0.55 19.04
CA ILE A 91 -0.66 -0.70 19.23
C ILE A 91 0.09 0.25 18.28
N LYS A 92 -0.26 0.23 17.00
CA LYS A 92 0.36 1.08 15.98
C LYS A 92 0.09 2.56 16.23
N ARG A 93 -1.11 2.93 16.68
CA ARG A 93 -1.44 4.31 17.04
C ARG A 93 -0.62 4.83 18.21
N MET A 94 -0.42 4.02 19.26
CA MET A 94 0.46 4.40 20.36
C MET A 94 1.93 4.56 19.90
N GLU A 95 2.39 3.66 19.02
CA GLU A 95 3.73 3.74 18.43
C GLU A 95 3.92 5.03 17.61
N ALA A 96 2.94 5.37 16.76
CA ALA A 96 2.96 6.61 15.98
C ALA A 96 2.92 7.85 16.89
N GLU A 97 2.08 7.84 17.92
CA GLU A 97 1.99 8.94 18.90
C GLU A 97 3.35 9.19 19.56
N GLU A 98 4.02 8.14 20.03
CA GLU A 98 5.35 8.25 20.66
C GLU A 98 6.39 8.80 19.68
N LEU A 99 6.49 8.23 18.48
CA LEU A 99 7.43 8.69 17.45
C LEU A 99 7.18 10.15 17.06
N SER A 100 5.90 10.55 16.94
CA SER A 100 5.49 11.90 16.52
C SER A 100 5.92 13.00 17.48
N LYS A 101 6.23 12.69 18.75
CA LYS A 101 6.69 13.67 19.75
C LYS A 101 7.94 14.43 19.34
N ALA A 102 8.77 13.85 18.47
CA ALA A 102 9.98 14.49 17.95
C ALA A 102 9.72 15.37 16.70
N PHE A 103 8.48 15.45 16.23
CA PHE A 103 8.05 16.16 15.03
C PHE A 103 7.16 17.36 15.36
N VAL A 104 7.01 18.23 14.38
CA VAL A 104 5.99 19.28 14.31
C VAL A 104 5.08 18.92 13.14
N LEU A 105 3.77 18.91 13.35
CA LEU A 105 2.80 18.78 12.27
C LEU A 105 2.61 20.15 11.63
N GLU A 106 3.18 20.33 10.43
CA GLU A 106 2.93 21.49 9.58
C GLU A 106 1.67 21.22 8.74
N LYS A 107 0.57 21.89 9.07
CA LYS A 107 -0.71 21.81 8.35
C LYS A 107 -1.34 23.19 8.29
N ASP A 108 -1.51 23.70 7.09
CA ASP A 108 -2.31 24.90 6.89
C ASP A 108 -3.79 24.52 6.74
N ALA A 109 -4.59 24.74 7.79
CA ALA A 109 -5.99 24.32 7.82
C ALA A 109 -6.87 25.07 6.79
N GLU A 110 -6.41 26.19 6.22
CA GLU A 110 -7.14 26.95 5.20
C GLU A 110 -6.92 26.39 3.78
N TYR A 111 -5.76 25.75 3.53
CA TYR A 111 -5.37 25.30 2.19
C TYR A 111 -5.02 23.81 2.07
N GLN A 112 -4.87 23.08 3.18
CA GLN A 112 -4.37 21.71 3.21
C GLN A 112 -5.27 20.77 4.00
N GLU A 113 -5.78 19.75 3.32
CA GLU A 113 -6.50 18.63 3.97
C GLU A 113 -5.56 17.69 4.73
N VAL A 114 -4.28 17.64 4.32
CA VAL A 114 -3.26 16.72 4.84
C VAL A 114 -2.02 17.49 5.25
N GLY A 115 -1.62 17.33 6.52
CA GLY A 115 -0.41 17.93 7.07
C GLY A 115 0.84 17.07 6.83
N ASN A 116 2.01 17.63 7.13
CA ASN A 116 3.29 16.94 7.10
C ASN A 116 3.98 17.02 8.47
N TYR A 117 4.42 15.88 8.98
CA TYR A 117 5.32 15.79 10.13
C TYR A 117 6.74 16.14 9.71
N ILE A 118 7.28 17.21 10.29
CA ILE A 118 8.64 17.70 10.07
C ILE A 118 9.45 17.53 11.35
N TRP A 119 10.65 16.98 11.24
CA TRP A 119 11.53 16.81 12.39
C TRP A 119 11.89 18.15 13.02
N LYS A 120 11.74 18.31 14.34
CA LYS A 120 11.92 19.58 15.07
C LYS A 120 13.27 20.28 14.84
N GLN A 121 14.31 19.53 14.48
CA GLN A 121 15.65 20.09 14.24
C GLN A 121 15.86 20.54 12.78
N GLN A 122 14.94 20.23 11.86
CA GLN A 122 15.00 20.62 10.45
C GLN A 122 14.13 21.84 10.09
N THR A 123 13.68 22.64 11.06
CA THR A 123 12.91 23.86 10.75
C THR A 123 13.70 24.81 9.86
N ILE A 124 13.02 25.44 8.90
CA ILE A 124 13.62 26.27 7.83
C ILE A 124 14.48 27.40 8.42
N GLU A 125 14.03 27.99 9.51
CA GLU A 125 14.68 29.08 10.25
C GLU A 125 16.12 28.76 10.67
N LYS A 126 16.47 27.48 10.83
CA LYS A 126 17.80 27.05 11.25
C LYS A 126 18.74 26.72 10.08
N ASN A 127 18.24 26.77 8.84
CA ASN A 127 18.90 26.14 7.69
C ASN A 127 18.91 27.02 6.41
N VAL A 128 18.70 28.33 6.54
CA VAL A 128 18.46 29.26 5.42
C VAL A 128 19.64 29.36 4.43
N GLU A 129 20.89 29.26 4.89
CA GLU A 129 22.09 29.48 4.06
C GLU A 129 22.93 28.20 3.83
N ARG A 130 22.30 27.02 3.90
CA ARG A 130 23.02 25.75 3.75
C ARG A 130 22.46 24.89 2.62
N ASN A 131 23.32 24.03 2.10
CA ASN A 131 22.97 22.96 1.17
C ASN A 131 22.67 21.69 1.96
N TYR A 132 21.47 21.12 1.82
CA TYR A 132 21.05 19.97 2.62
C TYR A 132 19.88 19.19 1.99
N ILE A 133 19.58 18.04 2.58
CA ILE A 133 18.38 17.25 2.27
C ILE A 133 17.37 17.44 3.40
N ARG A 134 16.20 17.95 3.06
CA ARG A 134 15.03 18.00 3.94
C ARG A 134 14.19 16.75 3.71
N CYS A 135 13.52 16.28 4.75
CA CYS A 135 12.52 15.24 4.64
C CYS A 135 11.28 15.57 5.47
N GLY A 136 10.17 14.91 5.13
CA GLY A 136 8.96 14.92 5.93
C GLY A 136 8.07 13.76 5.51
N VAL A 137 7.01 13.56 6.29
CA VAL A 137 6.02 12.51 6.03
C VAL A 137 4.62 13.05 6.26
N ASN A 138 3.69 12.73 5.37
CA ASN A 138 2.30 13.14 5.55
C ASN A 138 1.55 12.26 6.57
N GLU A 139 0.31 12.61 6.88
CA GLU A 139 -0.53 11.87 7.84
C GLU A 139 -0.83 10.40 7.43
N PHE A 140 -0.54 10.02 6.18
CA PHE A 140 -0.76 8.66 5.64
C PHE A 140 0.55 7.86 5.46
N GLY A 141 1.68 8.41 5.91
CA GLY A 141 2.98 7.75 5.81
C GLY A 141 3.70 7.94 4.46
N GLU A 142 3.17 8.78 3.56
CA GLU A 142 3.90 9.12 2.34
C GLU A 142 5.02 10.11 2.64
N MET A 143 6.25 9.68 2.40
CA MET A 143 7.43 10.52 2.58
C MET A 143 7.69 11.43 1.37
N TYR A 144 8.35 12.54 1.65
CA TYR A 144 9.05 13.30 0.62
C TYR A 144 10.51 13.55 1.03
N LEU A 145 11.35 13.75 0.03
CA LEU A 145 12.67 14.36 0.16
C LEU A 145 12.66 15.69 -0.58
N ALA A 146 13.43 16.66 -0.09
CA ALA A 146 13.74 17.86 -0.85
C ALA A 146 15.24 18.14 -0.82
N SER A 147 15.86 18.30 -1.98
CA SER A 147 17.22 18.79 -2.09
C SER A 147 17.20 20.31 -2.13
N VAL A 148 17.94 20.93 -1.22
CA VAL A 148 18.07 22.39 -1.12
C VAL A 148 19.49 22.75 -1.50
N TYR A 149 19.64 23.64 -2.48
CA TYR A 149 20.89 24.28 -2.84
C TYR A 149 20.83 25.77 -2.50
N PHE A 150 21.90 26.31 -1.95
CA PHE A 150 22.13 27.73 -1.68
C PHE A 150 23.54 28.11 -2.12
N GLY A 151 23.66 29.14 -2.96
CA GLY A 151 24.95 29.67 -3.38
C GLY A 151 24.84 30.87 -4.32
N SER A 152 25.98 31.51 -4.61
CA SER A 152 26.03 32.75 -5.40
C SER A 152 25.61 32.61 -6.88
N ARG A 153 25.50 31.36 -7.37
CA ARG A 153 25.01 31.06 -8.72
C ARG A 153 24.23 29.76 -8.69
N GLY A 154 23.11 29.72 -9.40
CA GLY A 154 22.35 28.50 -9.62
C GLY A 154 23.15 27.38 -10.29
N ILE A 155 22.85 26.15 -9.88
CA ILE A 155 23.34 24.90 -10.46
C ILE A 155 22.31 24.24 -11.38
N ASN A 156 21.04 24.64 -11.31
CA ASN A 156 19.91 24.14 -12.09
C ASN A 156 19.69 22.62 -11.92
N HIS A 157 19.79 22.10 -10.70
CA HIS A 157 19.61 20.67 -10.46
C HIS A 157 18.16 20.22 -10.63
N THR A 158 17.99 18.93 -10.94
CA THR A 158 16.68 18.28 -11.10
C THR A 158 16.55 17.00 -10.27
N GLY A 159 17.64 16.49 -9.73
CA GLY A 159 17.69 15.24 -9.00
C GLY A 159 18.88 15.19 -8.04
N VAL A 160 18.95 14.11 -7.25
CA VAL A 160 20.14 13.76 -6.48
C VAL A 160 20.47 12.28 -6.60
N LYS A 161 21.77 11.98 -6.53
CA LYS A 161 22.31 10.64 -6.39
C LYS A 161 22.93 10.49 -5.01
N VAL A 162 22.48 9.47 -4.27
CA VAL A 162 23.01 9.11 -2.95
C VAL A 162 23.94 7.92 -3.10
N SER A 163 25.13 7.97 -2.53
CA SER A 163 26.14 6.90 -2.66
C SER A 163 26.97 6.72 -1.40
N VAL A 164 27.51 5.52 -1.24
CA VAL A 164 28.48 5.17 -0.18
C VAL A 164 29.82 4.74 -0.79
N LYS A 165 30.80 4.48 0.07
CA LYS A 165 32.21 4.27 -0.32
C LYS A 165 32.42 3.06 -1.24
N ASP A 166 31.58 2.04 -1.11
CA ASP A 166 31.67 0.81 -1.91
C ASP A 166 31.19 0.99 -3.37
N GLY A 167 30.67 2.17 -3.71
CA GLY A 167 30.17 2.50 -5.04
C GLY A 167 28.69 2.19 -5.25
N SER A 168 28.02 1.56 -4.28
CA SER A 168 26.56 1.40 -4.31
C SER A 168 25.88 2.77 -4.22
N PHE A 169 24.74 2.89 -4.89
CA PHE A 169 24.01 4.15 -4.98
C PHE A 169 22.52 3.93 -5.25
N ALA A 170 21.73 4.98 -5.00
CA ALA A 170 20.37 5.15 -5.49
C ALA A 170 20.17 6.60 -5.94
N GLU A 171 19.11 6.85 -6.69
CA GLU A 171 18.79 8.17 -7.23
C GLU A 171 17.34 8.52 -6.92
N THR A 172 17.05 9.81 -6.83
CA THR A 172 15.67 10.29 -6.92
C THR A 172 15.23 10.33 -8.38
N ALA A 173 13.93 10.44 -8.61
CA ALA A 173 13.45 10.86 -9.93
C ALA A 173 14.04 12.23 -10.30
N SER A 174 14.18 12.48 -11.60
CA SER A 174 14.53 13.80 -12.11
C SER A 174 13.26 14.64 -12.29
N ILE A 175 13.14 15.72 -11.54
CA ILE A 175 12.02 16.67 -11.61
C ILE A 175 12.49 17.92 -12.37
N PRO A 176 12.06 18.13 -13.62
CA PRO A 176 12.35 19.35 -14.36
C PRO A 176 11.79 20.59 -13.66
N TYR A 177 12.33 21.77 -13.97
CA TYR A 177 11.81 23.03 -13.45
C TYR A 177 10.33 23.21 -13.83
N ASP A 178 9.47 23.35 -12.82
CA ASP A 178 8.02 23.50 -12.96
C ASP A 178 7.46 24.68 -12.14
N GLY A 179 8.29 25.31 -11.30
CA GLY A 179 7.87 26.38 -10.39
C GLY A 179 7.04 25.89 -9.19
N GLY A 180 6.88 24.58 -9.04
CA GLY A 180 6.13 23.93 -7.96
C GLY A 180 6.99 22.97 -7.15
N LEU A 181 7.33 21.80 -7.72
CA LEU A 181 8.21 20.83 -7.07
C LEU A 181 9.68 21.14 -7.29
N ASN A 182 10.05 21.73 -8.43
CA ASN A 182 11.36 22.28 -8.71
C ASN A 182 11.22 23.78 -8.94
N TYR A 183 11.61 24.55 -7.93
CA TYR A 183 11.57 26.01 -7.96
C TYR A 183 12.91 26.59 -7.53
N ARG A 184 13.13 27.85 -7.89
CA ARG A 184 14.33 28.60 -7.53
C ARG A 184 14.02 30.07 -7.37
N PHE A 185 14.74 30.73 -6.50
CA PHE A 185 14.60 32.16 -6.25
C PHE A 185 15.95 32.77 -5.93
N GLU A 186 16.05 34.08 -6.14
CA GLU A 186 17.23 34.86 -5.77
C GLU A 186 16.88 35.81 -4.64
N ASP A 187 17.73 35.85 -3.61
CA ASP A 187 17.65 36.81 -2.52
C ASP A 187 19.03 37.33 -2.16
N MET A 188 19.16 38.65 -2.02
CA MET A 188 20.43 39.34 -1.71
C MET A 188 21.65 38.86 -2.52
N GLY A 189 21.45 38.51 -3.80
CA GLY A 189 22.51 38.05 -4.71
C GLY A 189 22.89 36.57 -4.60
N ASN A 190 22.16 35.79 -3.80
CA ASN A 190 22.29 34.34 -3.72
C ASN A 190 21.09 33.65 -4.38
N THR A 191 21.35 32.52 -5.03
CA THR A 191 20.34 31.63 -5.59
C THR A 191 20.05 30.50 -4.63
N THR A 192 18.76 30.28 -4.34
CA THR A 192 18.24 29.07 -3.71
C THR A 192 17.52 28.23 -4.74
N GLU A 193 17.82 26.93 -4.80
CA GLU A 193 17.09 25.96 -5.60
C GLU A 193 16.55 24.86 -4.71
N VAL A 194 15.27 24.51 -4.89
CA VAL A 194 14.62 23.46 -4.13
C VAL A 194 13.97 22.49 -5.10
N VAL A 195 14.28 21.22 -4.97
CA VAL A 195 13.64 20.14 -5.73
C VAL A 195 13.03 19.14 -4.74
N THR A 196 11.71 18.97 -4.81
CA THR A 196 10.93 18.10 -3.94
C THR A 196 10.52 16.83 -4.68
N TYR A 197 10.86 15.68 -4.11
CA TYR A 197 10.55 14.35 -4.60
C TYR A 197 9.54 13.73 -3.64
N LYS A 198 8.31 13.51 -4.11
CA LYS A 198 7.22 12.93 -3.30
C LYS A 198 6.99 11.46 -3.64
N GLY A 199 6.68 10.66 -2.62
CA GLY A 199 6.29 9.27 -2.78
C GLY A 199 7.34 8.47 -3.57
N GLU A 200 6.89 7.80 -4.63
CA GLU A 200 7.74 6.95 -5.49
C GLU A 200 8.99 7.66 -6.03
N ASN A 201 8.93 8.98 -6.23
CA ASN A 201 10.07 9.76 -6.74
C ASN A 201 11.26 9.84 -5.76
N ALA A 202 11.03 9.52 -4.49
CA ALA A 202 12.05 9.57 -3.43
C ALA A 202 12.38 8.19 -2.83
N VAL A 203 11.51 7.19 -3.03
CA VAL A 203 11.51 5.93 -2.27
C VAL A 203 12.86 5.22 -2.30
N ASP A 204 13.51 5.13 -3.46
CA ASP A 204 14.77 4.40 -3.59
C ASP A 204 15.90 5.11 -2.85
N ALA A 205 16.01 6.43 -2.98
CA ALA A 205 16.99 7.23 -2.25
C ALA A 205 16.75 7.18 -0.73
N VAL A 206 15.50 7.27 -0.28
CA VAL A 206 15.13 7.16 1.14
C VAL A 206 15.54 5.80 1.70
N LYS A 207 15.14 4.70 1.04
CA LYS A 207 15.46 3.33 1.47
C LYS A 207 16.97 3.09 1.47
N PHE A 208 17.67 3.63 0.48
CA PHE A 208 19.13 3.54 0.42
C PHE A 208 19.79 4.23 1.61
N ILE A 209 19.38 5.47 1.93
CA ILE A 209 19.91 6.18 3.11
C ILE A 209 19.60 5.41 4.39
N TYR A 210 18.37 4.90 4.52
CA TYR A 210 17.95 4.13 5.69
C TYR A 210 18.78 2.86 5.90
N ALA A 211 18.98 2.08 4.82
CA ALA A 211 19.78 0.86 4.87
C ALA A 211 21.27 1.12 5.15
N ASN A 212 21.75 2.33 4.88
CA ASN A 212 23.16 2.72 5.02
C ASN A 212 23.39 3.79 6.11
N GLU A 213 22.56 3.83 7.17
CA GLU A 213 22.63 4.85 8.23
C GLU A 213 24.05 5.01 8.82
N LYS A 214 24.77 3.90 8.96
CA LYS A 214 26.12 3.88 9.57
C LYS A 214 27.21 4.39 8.64
N GLU A 215 26.92 4.51 7.35
CA GLU A 215 27.90 4.92 6.34
C GLU A 215 27.98 6.44 6.20
N ARG A 216 29.11 6.89 5.64
CA ARG A 216 29.24 8.28 5.18
C ARG A 216 28.61 8.40 3.80
N ILE A 217 27.42 9.00 3.75
CA ILE A 217 26.63 9.12 2.52
C ILE A 217 27.01 10.40 1.77
N LYS A 218 27.42 10.22 0.52
CA LYS A 218 27.68 11.30 -0.43
C LYS A 218 26.42 11.59 -1.24
N ILE A 219 26.14 12.86 -1.48
CA ILE A 219 25.02 13.33 -2.29
C ILE A 219 25.57 14.15 -3.44
N ASP A 220 25.39 13.64 -4.67
CA ASP A 220 25.68 14.38 -5.88
C ASP A 220 24.38 14.99 -6.42
N TYR A 221 24.35 16.31 -6.65
CA TYR A 221 23.24 16.98 -7.30
C TYR A 221 23.34 16.72 -8.80
N THR A 222 22.23 16.30 -9.42
CA THR A 222 22.18 15.83 -10.81
C THR A 222 21.30 16.71 -11.69
N GLY A 223 21.43 16.55 -13.02
CA GLY A 223 20.69 17.32 -14.04
C GLY A 223 21.21 18.74 -14.32
N GLY A 224 22.05 19.27 -13.45
CA GLY A 224 22.63 20.60 -13.54
C GLY A 224 24.16 20.62 -13.50
N LYS A 225 24.73 21.74 -13.05
CA LYS A 225 26.16 21.86 -12.76
C LYS A 225 26.52 20.93 -11.60
N ALA A 226 27.70 20.32 -11.69
CA ALA A 226 28.19 19.41 -10.67
C ALA A 226 28.30 20.11 -9.31
N TYR A 227 27.64 19.52 -8.32
CA TYR A 227 27.71 19.96 -6.93
C TYR A 227 27.53 18.76 -6.01
N THR A 228 28.31 18.70 -4.94
CA THR A 228 28.34 17.53 -4.04
C THR A 228 28.39 17.98 -2.59
N ILE A 229 27.62 17.30 -1.76
CA ILE A 229 27.70 17.42 -0.30
C ILE A 229 27.83 16.02 0.33
N TYR A 230 28.11 16.00 1.63
CA TYR A 230 27.94 14.81 2.45
C TYR A 230 26.74 15.03 3.37
N LEU A 231 25.89 14.00 3.49
CA LEU A 231 24.71 14.07 4.36
C LEU A 231 25.17 14.28 5.81
N ALA A 232 24.73 15.38 6.42
CA ALA A 232 25.08 15.68 7.80
C ALA A 232 24.42 14.66 8.75
N GLU A 233 25.09 14.35 9.86
CA GLU A 233 24.57 13.36 10.83
C GLU A 233 23.20 13.75 11.42
N ALA A 234 22.93 15.05 11.58
CA ALA A 234 21.63 15.53 12.03
C ALA A 234 20.52 15.29 10.98
N ASP A 235 20.81 15.51 9.70
CA ASP A 235 19.87 15.29 8.61
C ASP A 235 19.64 13.79 8.37
N LYS A 236 20.69 12.98 8.54
CA LYS A 236 20.57 11.53 8.53
C LYS A 236 19.65 11.04 9.65
N LYS A 237 19.86 11.48 10.90
CA LYS A 237 18.97 11.15 12.03
C LYS A 237 17.52 11.57 11.77
N ALA A 238 17.30 12.77 11.23
CA ALA A 238 15.97 13.23 10.87
C ALA A 238 15.31 12.31 9.84
N LEU A 239 16.05 11.88 8.81
CA LEU A 239 15.54 10.97 7.78
C LEU A 239 15.19 9.59 8.34
N ILE A 240 16.06 9.01 9.18
CA ILE A 240 15.78 7.72 9.84
C ILE A 240 14.54 7.81 10.71
N ALA A 241 14.42 8.86 11.52
CA ALA A 241 13.23 9.04 12.35
C ALA A 241 11.97 9.24 11.49
N THR A 242 12.07 10.02 10.41
CA THR A 242 10.94 10.25 9.49
C THR A 242 10.51 8.93 8.82
N TYR A 243 11.46 8.08 8.43
CA TYR A 243 11.18 6.76 7.87
C TYR A 243 10.47 5.84 8.86
N ASN A 244 10.93 5.81 10.11
CA ASN A 244 10.28 5.01 11.16
C ASN A 244 8.84 5.46 11.40
N LEU A 245 8.60 6.78 11.50
CA LEU A 245 7.24 7.31 11.62
C LEU A 245 6.40 6.98 10.38
N ALA A 246 6.96 7.13 9.18
CA ALA A 246 6.29 6.82 7.93
C ALA A 246 5.83 5.36 7.86
N SER A 247 6.70 4.42 8.23
CA SER A 247 6.35 3.00 8.25
C SER A 247 5.15 2.71 9.15
N VAL A 248 5.09 3.33 10.33
CA VAL A 248 3.98 3.11 11.28
C VAL A 248 2.70 3.79 10.80
N LEU A 249 2.79 5.00 10.22
CA LEU A 249 1.63 5.69 9.64
C LEU A 249 1.05 4.92 8.45
N THR A 250 1.90 4.37 7.57
CA THR A 250 1.45 3.49 6.48
C THR A 250 0.80 2.22 7.01
N ASP A 251 1.35 1.59 8.05
CA ASP A 251 0.70 0.43 8.69
C ASP A 251 -0.70 0.79 9.21
N ILE A 252 -0.86 1.95 9.85
CA ILE A 252 -2.16 2.43 10.35
C ILE A 252 -3.14 2.65 9.21
N ASP A 253 -2.70 3.29 8.11
CA ASP A 253 -3.54 3.56 6.94
C ASP A 253 -4.01 2.25 6.29
N VAL A 254 -3.11 1.30 6.08
CA VAL A 254 -3.42 -0.02 5.52
C VAL A 254 -4.39 -0.79 6.41
N LEU A 255 -4.13 -0.86 7.73
CA LEU A 255 -5.00 -1.54 8.69
C LEU A 255 -6.39 -0.88 8.78
N THR A 256 -6.45 0.45 8.75
CA THR A 256 -7.72 1.18 8.79
C THR A 256 -8.53 0.92 7.52
N THR A 257 -7.88 1.00 6.36
CA THR A 257 -8.50 0.73 5.06
C THR A 257 -9.01 -0.71 4.96
N GLU A 258 -8.22 -1.70 5.38
CA GLU A 258 -8.61 -3.11 5.34
C GLU A 258 -9.76 -3.40 6.30
N ARG A 259 -9.74 -2.79 7.49
CA ARG A 259 -10.84 -2.86 8.45
C ARG A 259 -12.12 -2.30 7.85
N GLU A 260 -12.09 -1.11 7.26
CA GLU A 260 -13.27 -0.49 6.65
C GLU A 260 -13.83 -1.31 5.49
N LYS A 261 -12.96 -1.84 4.62
CA LYS A 261 -13.35 -2.76 3.54
C LYS A 261 -14.04 -4.00 4.11
N SER A 262 -13.47 -4.59 5.16
CA SER A 262 -14.03 -5.78 5.81
C SER A 262 -15.38 -5.50 6.48
N VAL A 263 -15.55 -4.36 7.15
CA VAL A 263 -16.84 -3.94 7.73
C VAL A 263 -17.90 -3.73 6.66
N LYS A 264 -17.57 -3.04 5.57
CA LYS A 264 -18.50 -2.84 4.42
C LYS A 264 -18.89 -4.17 3.80
N LYS A 265 -17.92 -5.08 3.61
CA LYS A 265 -18.16 -6.43 3.07
C LYS A 265 -19.07 -7.25 3.99
N LYS A 266 -18.80 -7.24 5.30
CA LYS A 266 -19.63 -7.89 6.31
C LYS A 266 -21.08 -7.42 6.24
N SER A 267 -21.32 -6.10 6.32
CA SER A 267 -22.67 -5.53 6.27
C SER A 267 -23.42 -5.92 4.98
N TYR A 268 -22.73 -5.89 3.84
CA TYR A 268 -23.30 -6.33 2.57
C TYR A 268 -23.70 -7.81 2.59
N LEU A 269 -22.82 -8.69 3.09
CA LEU A 269 -23.06 -10.13 3.14
C LEU A 269 -24.17 -10.50 4.12
N GLU A 270 -24.22 -9.89 5.31
CA GLU A 270 -25.31 -10.07 6.27
C GLU A 270 -26.66 -9.67 5.65
N GLY A 271 -26.70 -8.57 4.89
CA GLY A 271 -27.89 -8.18 4.14
C GLY A 271 -28.32 -9.16 3.05
N LYS A 272 -27.39 -9.98 2.52
CA LYS A 272 -27.67 -11.01 1.51
C LYS A 272 -28.04 -12.38 2.09
N LEU A 273 -27.54 -12.69 3.28
CA LEU A 273 -27.83 -13.94 3.99
C LEU A 273 -29.19 -13.86 4.72
N ASN A 274 -29.64 -12.66 5.07
CA ASN A 274 -30.91 -12.40 5.75
C ASN A 274 -32.10 -12.18 4.78
N GLN A 275 -31.93 -12.43 3.48
CA GLN A 275 -32.95 -12.31 2.42
C GLN A 275 -33.38 -13.70 1.93
#